data_AF-A0A944SSA7-F1
#
_entry.id   AF-A0A944SSA7-F1
#
_cell.length_a   1.000
_cell.length_b   1.000
_cell.length_c   1.000
_cell.angle_alpha   90.00
_cell.angle_beta   90.00
_cell.angle_gamma   90.00
#
_symmetry.space_group_name_H-M   'P 1'
#
loop_
_entity.id
_entity.type
_entity.pdbx_description
1 polymer ?
#
loop_
_entity_poly.entity_id
_entity_poly.type
_entity_poly.pdbx_seq_one_letter_code
_entity_poly.pdbx_strand_id
1 'polypeptide(L)'
;MAAYQQGHRPQLDNQFLFAVIRATESIGLLIAHAFRHYHPAPTGAVHELHQLYLYCEASDVLDKPASLKTTVTKKPFIHHYCQIMLTGIADPYSLSKYDVFRLFNLMAKMAGKVTITPLSDHQKSADNNTVLAGGFSLVCNSDTMPIPLHHIDPENGNRLKYGCLTPKVFCLPLNKFLMQQPAQVH
;
A
#
# COMPACT_ATOMS: atom_id res chain seq x y z
N MET A 1 15.40 -12.69 8.93
CA MET A 1 15.32 -13.70 7.83
C MET A 1 15.66 -15.14 8.27
N ALA A 2 15.43 -15.56 9.53
CA ALA A 2 15.78 -16.92 9.99
C ALA A 2 14.71 -18.00 9.68
N ALA A 3 13.42 -17.65 9.69
CA ALA A 3 12.32 -18.60 9.49
C ALA A 3 12.19 -19.12 8.05
N TYR A 4 12.56 -18.31 7.05
CA TYR A 4 12.52 -18.72 5.63
C TYR A 4 13.54 -19.83 5.32
N GLN A 5 14.74 -19.74 5.91
CA GLN A 5 15.79 -20.75 5.78
C GLN A 5 15.40 -22.09 6.44
N GLN A 6 14.42 -22.06 7.36
CA GLN A 6 13.86 -23.24 8.02
C GLN A 6 12.66 -23.83 7.25
N GLY A 7 12.28 -23.29 6.09
CA GLY A 7 11.19 -23.80 5.27
C GLY A 7 9.79 -23.39 5.72
N HIS A 8 9.66 -22.51 6.73
CA HIS A 8 8.36 -21.99 7.16
C HIS A 8 7.81 -21.02 6.13
N ARG A 9 6.78 -21.46 5.41
CA ARG A 9 5.99 -20.62 4.50
C ARG A 9 4.76 -20.11 5.23
N PRO A 10 4.30 -18.88 4.95
CA PRO A 10 3.11 -18.32 5.60
C PRO A 10 1.83 -19.09 5.23
N GLN A 11 1.88 -19.86 4.13
CA GLN A 11 0.82 -20.80 3.76
C GLN A 11 0.76 -22.04 4.66
N LEU A 12 1.88 -22.43 5.27
CA LEU A 12 2.02 -23.65 6.06
C LEU A 12 1.88 -23.40 7.56
N ASP A 13 2.14 -22.17 8.01
CA ASP A 13 2.13 -21.81 9.43
C ASP A 13 1.33 -20.53 9.70
N ASN A 14 0.17 -20.70 10.32
CA ASN A 14 -0.70 -19.58 10.73
C ASN A 14 -0.07 -18.67 11.77
N GLN A 15 0.85 -19.15 12.62
CA GLN A 15 1.60 -18.30 13.56
C GLN A 15 2.52 -17.36 12.80
N PHE A 16 3.17 -17.87 11.75
CA PHE A 16 4.01 -17.07 10.90
C PHE A 16 3.22 -16.02 10.11
N LEU A 17 2.08 -16.40 9.50
CA LEU A 17 1.18 -15.44 8.82
C LEU A 17 0.65 -14.38 9.79
N PHE A 18 0.29 -14.77 11.01
CA PHE A 18 -0.13 -13.83 12.05
C PHE A 18 0.98 -12.82 12.37
N ALA A 19 2.22 -13.29 12.56
CA ALA A 19 3.37 -12.43 12.83
C ALA A 19 3.62 -11.44 11.68
N VAL A 20 3.50 -11.88 10.43
CA VAL A 20 3.63 -11.03 9.24
C VAL A 20 2.55 -9.93 9.22
N ILE A 21 1.28 -10.28 9.48
CA ILE A 21 0.20 -9.29 9.57
C ILE A 21 0.47 -8.27 10.69
N ARG A 22 0.89 -8.73 11.87
CA ARG A 22 1.23 -7.86 13.00
C ARG A 22 2.43 -6.94 12.72
N ALA A 23 3.46 -7.45 12.03
CA ALA A 23 4.61 -6.65 11.60
C ALA A 23 4.17 -5.54 10.63
N THR A 24 3.32 -5.90 9.66
CA THR A 24 2.75 -4.97 8.67
C THR A 24 1.97 -3.83 9.34
N GLU A 25 1.10 -4.17 10.31
CA GLU A 25 0.38 -3.16 11.09
C GLU A 25 1.34 -2.22 11.83
N SER A 26 2.39 -2.77 12.43
CA SER A 26 3.37 -2.00 13.21
C SER A 26 4.17 -1.05 12.32
N ILE A 27 4.61 -1.52 11.14
CA ILE A 27 5.28 -0.71 10.12
C ILE A 27 4.33 0.39 9.61
N GLY A 28 3.07 0.07 9.37
CA GLY A 28 2.07 1.05 8.94
C GLY A 28 1.85 2.17 9.94
N LEU A 29 1.77 1.83 11.23
CA LEU A 29 1.65 2.82 12.31
C LEU A 29 2.92 3.67 12.44
N LEU A 30 4.10 3.06 12.27
CA LEU A 30 5.37 3.77 12.28
C LEU A 30 5.45 4.80 11.14
N ILE A 31 5.03 4.43 9.93
CA ILE A 31 4.95 5.32 8.78
C ILE A 31 3.94 6.44 9.02
N ALA A 32 2.73 6.11 9.50
CA ALA A 32 1.70 7.11 9.82
C ALA A 32 2.16 8.10 10.91
N HIS A 33 2.96 7.62 11.87
CA HIS A 33 3.57 8.47 12.89
C HIS A 33 4.61 9.42 12.27
N ALA A 34 5.46 8.94 11.35
CA ALA A 34 6.41 9.79 10.64
C ALA A 34 5.69 10.91 9.87
N PHE A 35 4.62 10.58 9.16
CA PHE A 35 3.76 11.54 8.45
C PHE A 35 3.21 12.62 9.37
N ARG A 36 2.71 12.26 10.55
CA ARG A 36 2.20 13.21 11.55
C ARG A 36 3.25 14.24 12.00
N HIS A 37 4.53 13.86 11.99
CA HIS A 37 5.63 14.74 12.38
C HIS A 37 6.29 15.44 11.19
N TYR A 38 5.72 15.33 9.99
CA TYR A 38 6.30 15.82 8.73
C TYR A 38 7.71 15.26 8.46
N HIS A 39 7.97 14.06 8.97
CA HIS A 39 9.21 13.34 8.70
C HIS A 39 9.02 12.38 7.52
N PRO A 40 10.08 12.15 6.72
CA PRO A 40 10.07 11.04 5.78
C PRO A 40 9.79 9.73 6.51
N ALA A 41 9.17 8.78 5.82
CA ALA A 41 9.05 7.42 6.35
C ALA A 41 10.44 6.89 6.74
N PRO A 42 10.57 6.14 7.86
CA PRO A 42 11.86 5.62 8.27
C PRO A 42 12.51 4.79 7.17
N THR A 43 13.81 4.96 6.99
CA THR A 43 14.56 4.29 5.93
C THR A 43 14.37 2.78 5.99
N GLY A 44 13.97 2.20 4.86
CA GLY A 44 13.74 0.77 4.66
C GLY A 44 12.35 0.28 5.08
N ALA A 45 11.52 1.10 5.74
CA ALA A 45 10.21 0.67 6.22
C ALA A 45 9.23 0.38 5.06
N VAL A 46 9.27 1.20 4.01
CA VAL A 46 8.42 1.01 2.82
C VAL A 46 8.93 -0.17 2.00
N HIS A 47 10.26 -0.29 1.87
CA HIS A 47 10.88 -1.44 1.23
C HIS A 47 10.51 -2.75 1.93
N GLU A 48 10.62 -2.82 3.26
CA GLU A 48 10.25 -4.01 4.03
C GLU A 48 8.77 -4.37 3.83
N LEU A 49 7.89 -3.36 3.82
CA LEU A 49 6.47 -3.54 3.52
C LEU A 49 6.23 -4.14 2.13
N HIS A 50 6.97 -3.67 1.11
CA HIS A 50 6.92 -4.24 -0.24
C HIS A 50 7.47 -5.67 -0.29
N GLN A 51 8.54 -5.97 0.43
CA GLN A 51 9.08 -7.34 0.49
C GLN A 51 8.09 -8.30 1.15
N LEU A 52 7.42 -7.88 2.23
CA LEU A 52 6.34 -8.66 2.85
C LEU A 52 5.16 -8.85 1.88
N TYR A 53 4.83 -7.85 1.07
CA TYR A 53 3.80 -7.98 0.03
C TYR A 53 4.19 -9.03 -1.00
N LEU A 54 5.37 -8.94 -1.62
CA LEU A 54 5.86 -9.91 -2.60
C LEU A 54 5.92 -11.32 -2.01
N TYR A 55 6.29 -11.44 -0.75
CA TYR A 55 6.35 -12.70 -0.03
C TYR A 55 4.98 -13.35 0.16
N CYS A 56 3.99 -12.56 0.59
CA CYS A 56 2.61 -13.00 0.75
C CYS A 56 1.93 -13.31 -0.60
N GLU A 57 2.24 -12.54 -1.63
CA GLU A 57 1.79 -12.75 -3.01
C GLU A 57 2.32 -14.08 -3.56
N ALA A 58 3.63 -14.33 -3.45
CA ALA A 58 4.26 -15.57 -3.89
C ALA A 58 3.75 -16.82 -3.14
N SER A 59 3.17 -16.63 -1.95
CA SER A 59 2.61 -17.71 -1.13
C SER A 59 1.09 -17.83 -1.22
N ASP A 60 0.41 -17.03 -2.04
CA ASP A 60 -1.05 -16.98 -2.18
C ASP A 60 -1.79 -16.81 -0.83
N VAL A 61 -1.32 -15.89 0.02
CA VAL A 61 -1.91 -15.64 1.36
C VAL A 61 -2.39 -14.19 1.55
N LEU A 62 -2.39 -13.37 0.49
CA LEU A 62 -2.73 -11.95 0.56
C LEU A 62 -4.10 -11.67 1.20
N ASP A 63 -5.12 -12.41 0.76
CA ASP A 63 -6.51 -12.27 1.22
C ASP A 63 -6.87 -13.21 2.39
N LYS A 64 -5.92 -14.03 2.86
CA LYS A 64 -6.16 -15.02 3.92
C LYS A 64 -5.99 -14.37 5.30
N PRO A 65 -7.01 -14.38 6.18
CA PRO A 65 -6.82 -14.00 7.57
C PRO A 65 -6.03 -15.09 8.31
N ALA A 66 -5.16 -14.69 9.24
CA ALA A 66 -4.50 -15.64 10.12
C ALA A 66 -5.42 -16.03 11.28
N SER A 67 -5.52 -17.33 11.55
CA SER A 67 -6.30 -17.88 12.66
C SER A 67 -5.39 -18.66 13.61
N LEU A 68 -5.33 -18.21 14.86
CA LEU A 68 -4.70 -18.89 15.98
C LEU A 68 -5.77 -19.39 16.96
N LYS A 69 -5.42 -20.39 17.77
CA LYS A 69 -6.33 -21.05 18.72
C LYS A 69 -7.13 -20.08 19.60
N THR A 70 -6.57 -18.91 19.92
CA THR A 70 -7.18 -17.91 20.80
C THR A 70 -7.44 -16.57 20.11
N THR A 71 -7.03 -16.38 18.85
CA THR A 71 -7.10 -15.07 18.20
C THR A 71 -7.15 -15.22 16.68
N VAL A 72 -8.08 -14.53 16.05
CA VAL A 72 -8.16 -14.41 14.58
C VAL A 72 -7.89 -12.97 14.19
N THR A 73 -7.08 -12.75 13.16
CA THR A 73 -6.88 -11.40 12.60
C THR A 73 -8.18 -10.90 12.01
N LYS A 74 -8.60 -9.69 12.38
CA LYS A 74 -9.83 -9.09 11.88
C LYS A 74 -9.79 -8.79 10.38
N LYS A 75 -8.59 -8.56 9.84
CA LYS A 75 -8.37 -8.19 8.44
C LYS A 75 -7.15 -8.95 7.89
N PRO A 76 -7.17 -9.31 6.59
CA PRO A 76 -6.04 -9.97 5.95
C PRO A 76 -4.90 -9.00 5.67
N PHE A 77 -3.72 -9.54 5.32
CA PHE A 77 -2.52 -8.75 5.03
C PHE A 77 -2.77 -7.64 3.99
N ILE A 78 -3.42 -7.98 2.87
CA ILE A 78 -3.65 -7.06 1.76
C ILE A 78 -4.39 -5.79 2.19
N HIS A 79 -5.26 -5.90 3.19
CA HIS A 79 -6.00 -4.76 3.69
C HIS A 79 -5.08 -3.73 4.36
N HIS A 80 -4.14 -4.20 5.19
CA HIS A 80 -3.19 -3.31 5.87
C HIS A 80 -2.21 -2.70 4.88
N TYR A 81 -1.72 -3.50 3.94
CA TYR A 81 -0.86 -3.02 2.87
C TYR A 81 -1.55 -1.91 2.05
N CYS A 82 -2.76 -2.15 1.54
CA CYS A 82 -3.52 -1.16 0.79
C CYS A 82 -3.82 0.10 1.63
N GLN A 83 -4.16 -0.04 2.91
CA GLN A 83 -4.39 1.12 3.78
C GLN A 83 -3.16 2.04 3.84
N ILE A 84 -1.95 1.48 3.98
CA ILE A 84 -0.71 2.27 4.05
C ILE A 84 -0.42 2.92 2.70
N MET A 85 -0.50 2.15 1.61
CA MET A 85 -0.26 2.65 0.25
C MET A 85 -1.19 3.80 -0.12
N LEU A 86 -2.50 3.65 0.16
CA LEU A 86 -3.49 4.70 -0.07
C LEU A 86 -3.24 5.95 0.77
N THR A 87 -2.72 5.78 1.99
CA THR A 87 -2.36 6.90 2.85
C THR A 87 -1.19 7.69 2.27
N GLY A 88 -0.17 7.00 1.75
CA GLY A 88 0.94 7.65 1.04
C GLY A 88 0.49 8.39 -0.23
N ILE A 89 -0.42 7.77 -0.99
CA ILE A 89 -1.02 8.36 -2.20
C ILE A 89 -1.81 9.64 -1.90
N ALA A 90 -2.51 9.69 -0.76
CA ALA A 90 -3.35 10.83 -0.39
C ALA A 90 -2.55 12.06 0.10
N ASP A 91 -1.22 12.04 -0.04
CA ASP A 91 -0.29 13.09 0.39
C ASP A 91 -0.54 13.55 1.83
N PRO A 92 -0.14 12.74 2.83
CA PRO A 92 -0.45 13.00 4.23
C PRO A 92 0.33 14.20 4.78
N TYR A 93 1.36 14.68 4.07
CA TYR A 93 2.15 15.85 4.46
C TYR A 93 1.43 17.18 4.22
N SER A 94 0.42 17.18 3.35
CA SER A 94 -0.47 18.33 3.14
C SER A 94 -1.45 18.58 4.30
N LEU A 95 -1.59 17.61 5.22
CA LEU A 95 -2.57 17.63 6.29
C LEU A 95 -2.03 18.16 7.62
N SER A 96 -2.94 18.66 8.45
CA SER A 96 -2.63 18.97 9.84
C SER A 96 -2.25 17.70 10.63
N LYS A 97 -1.42 17.84 11.67
CA LYS A 97 -0.94 16.73 12.51
C LYS A 97 -2.05 15.84 13.06
N TYR A 98 -3.25 16.38 13.30
CA TYR A 98 -4.38 15.62 13.85
C TYR A 98 -5.18 14.90 12.76
N ASP A 99 -5.10 15.37 11.51
CA ASP A 99 -5.85 14.81 10.38
C ASP A 99 -5.16 13.60 9.74
N VAL A 100 -3.85 13.40 9.96
CA VAL A 100 -3.11 12.24 9.41
C VAL A 100 -3.71 10.91 9.88
N PHE A 101 -4.00 10.76 11.18
CA PHE A 101 -4.64 9.52 11.68
C PHE A 101 -6.10 9.39 11.22
N ARG A 102 -6.80 10.51 11.01
CA ARG A 102 -8.14 10.51 10.45
C ARG A 102 -8.12 10.04 9.00
N LEU A 103 -7.17 10.50 8.21
CA LEU A 103 -6.89 10.01 6.86
C LEU A 103 -6.53 8.53 6.88
N PHE A 104 -5.61 8.10 7.74
CA PHE A 104 -5.19 6.70 7.85
C PHE A 104 -6.37 5.77 8.17
N ASN A 105 -7.26 6.17 9.08
CA ASN A 105 -8.47 5.43 9.41
C ASN A 105 -9.51 5.45 8.28
N LEU A 106 -9.60 6.55 7.53
CA LEU A 106 -10.45 6.63 6.34
C LEU A 106 -9.95 5.67 5.25
N MET A 107 -8.64 5.61 5.01
CA MET A 107 -8.03 4.70 4.05
C MET A 107 -8.25 3.23 4.44
N ALA A 108 -8.30 2.90 5.72
CA ALA A 108 -8.71 1.57 6.18
C ALA A 108 -10.12 1.16 5.72
N LYS A 109 -11.06 2.12 5.58
CA LYS A 109 -12.41 1.82 5.08
C LYS A 109 -12.42 1.62 3.56
N MET A 110 -11.43 2.19 2.86
CA MET A 110 -11.29 2.09 1.41
C MET A 110 -10.44 0.91 0.97
N ALA A 111 -9.52 0.44 1.82
CA ALA A 111 -8.55 -0.60 1.48
C ALA A 111 -9.17 -1.90 0.95
N GLY A 112 -10.37 -2.27 1.41
CA GLY A 112 -11.10 -3.44 0.90
C GLY A 112 -11.74 -3.26 -0.49
N LYS A 113 -11.72 -2.04 -1.05
CA LYS A 113 -12.29 -1.72 -2.39
C LYS A 113 -11.21 -1.57 -3.46
N VAL A 114 -9.96 -1.86 -3.09
CA VAL A 114 -8.79 -1.63 -3.91
C VAL A 114 -8.22 -2.96 -4.34
N THR A 115 -7.87 -3.05 -5.62
CA THR A 115 -7.28 -4.24 -6.23
C THR A 115 -5.92 -3.90 -6.79
N ILE A 116 -4.93 -4.74 -6.49
CA ILE A 116 -3.61 -4.69 -7.10
C ILE A 116 -3.63 -5.71 -8.24
N THR A 117 -3.34 -5.26 -9.45
CA THR A 117 -3.29 -6.11 -10.65
C THR A 117 -1.95 -5.93 -11.34
N PRO A 118 -1.34 -6.97 -11.94
CA PRO A 118 -0.12 -6.77 -12.70
C PRO A 118 -0.31 -5.75 -13.84
N LEU A 119 0.69 -4.91 -14.12
CA LEU A 119 0.60 -3.99 -15.26
C LEU A 119 0.45 -4.78 -16.56
N SER A 120 -0.70 -4.61 -17.22
CA SER A 120 -0.94 -5.17 -18.55
C SER A 120 -0.10 -4.43 -19.59
N ASP A 121 0.34 -5.14 -20.64
CA ASP A 121 1.13 -4.53 -21.72
C ASP A 121 0.38 -3.38 -22.42
N HIS A 122 -0.97 -3.41 -22.44
CA HIS A 122 -1.80 -2.30 -22.91
C HIS A 122 -1.73 -1.05 -22.04
N GLN A 123 -1.44 -1.18 -20.74
CA GLN A 123 -1.25 -0.04 -19.83
C GLN A 123 0.17 0.53 -19.91
N LYS A 124 1.14 -0.24 -20.40
CA LYS A 124 2.51 0.21 -20.66
C LYS A 124 2.64 0.99 -21.98
N SER A 125 1.76 0.71 -22.95
CA SER A 125 1.77 1.30 -24.29
C SER A 125 0.70 2.38 -24.50
N ALA A 126 -0.18 2.62 -23.54
CA ALA A 126 -1.21 3.65 -23.66
C ALA A 126 -0.55 5.02 -23.53
N ASP A 127 -0.63 5.81 -24.61
CA ASP A 127 -0.38 7.25 -24.59
C ASP A 127 -1.01 7.87 -23.34
N ASN A 128 -0.28 8.81 -22.74
CA ASN A 128 -0.55 9.54 -21.49
C ASN A 128 -1.99 10.07 -21.28
N ASN A 129 -2.86 9.97 -22.28
CA ASN A 129 -4.22 10.51 -22.32
C ASN A 129 -5.32 9.48 -21.94
N THR A 130 -5.01 8.18 -21.87
CA THR A 130 -5.97 7.12 -21.49
C THR A 130 -5.60 6.42 -20.18
N VAL A 131 -4.64 6.95 -19.42
CA VAL A 131 -4.39 6.53 -18.04
C VAL A 131 -5.62 6.89 -17.23
N LEU A 132 -6.50 5.90 -17.05
CA LEU A 132 -7.67 5.98 -16.17
C LEU A 132 -7.28 6.73 -14.90
N ALA A 133 -7.94 7.85 -14.65
CA ALA A 133 -7.76 8.61 -13.43
C ALA A 133 -7.75 7.65 -12.22
N GLY A 134 -6.68 7.69 -11.42
CA GLY A 134 -6.55 6.89 -10.20
C GLY A 134 -5.67 5.63 -10.28
N GLY A 135 -4.92 5.38 -11.35
CA GLY A 135 -3.91 4.32 -11.38
C GLY A 135 -2.57 4.73 -10.75
N PHE A 136 -2.06 3.91 -9.83
CA PHE A 136 -0.75 4.11 -9.17
C PHE A 136 0.15 2.89 -9.38
N SER A 137 1.45 3.15 -9.62
CA SER A 137 2.44 2.10 -9.75
C SER A 137 3.14 1.82 -8.43
N LEU A 138 3.33 0.54 -8.17
CA LEU A 138 4.09 0.03 -7.03
C LEU A 138 5.46 -0.44 -7.51
N VAL A 139 6.50 0.21 -7.00
CA VAL A 139 7.89 -0.16 -7.26
C VAL A 139 8.43 -0.92 -6.05
N CYS A 140 8.12 -2.22 -6.00
CA CYS A 140 8.34 -3.07 -4.82
C CYS A 140 9.82 -3.29 -4.44
N ASN A 141 10.77 -2.89 -5.29
CA ASN A 141 12.22 -2.95 -5.00
C ASN A 141 12.78 -1.62 -4.45
N SER A 142 11.95 -0.61 -4.27
CA SER A 142 12.32 0.70 -3.75
C SER A 142 11.80 0.90 -2.32
N ASP A 143 12.26 1.97 -1.68
CA ASP A 143 11.73 2.45 -0.40
C ASP A 143 10.77 3.64 -0.60
N THR A 144 10.15 3.72 -1.79
CA THR A 144 9.29 4.86 -2.17
C THR A 144 7.81 4.49 -2.14
N MET A 145 6.98 5.44 -1.72
CA MET A 145 5.52 5.32 -1.80
C MET A 145 5.03 5.21 -3.25
N PRO A 146 3.80 4.72 -3.49
CA PRO A 146 3.27 4.56 -4.83
C PRO A 146 3.23 5.90 -5.58
N ILE A 147 3.64 5.87 -6.85
CA ILE A 147 3.74 7.07 -7.71
C ILE A 147 2.63 6.99 -8.77
N PRO A 148 2.00 8.13 -9.14
CA PRO A 148 1.04 8.15 -10.24
C PRO A 148 1.63 7.60 -11.54
N LEU A 149 0.85 6.81 -12.29
CA LEU A 149 1.30 6.15 -13.51
C LEU A 149 1.85 7.10 -14.60
N HIS A 150 1.36 8.34 -14.65
CA HIS A 150 1.80 9.36 -15.62
C HIS A 150 3.14 10.03 -15.25
N HIS A 151 3.69 9.76 -14.06
CA HIS A 151 5.02 10.22 -13.63
C HIS A 151 6.12 9.17 -13.88
N ILE A 152 5.79 8.05 -14.54
CA ILE A 152 6.74 6.97 -14.78
C ILE A 152 7.33 7.14 -16.17
N ASP A 153 8.65 7.34 -16.24
CA ASP A 153 9.35 7.35 -17.51
C ASP A 153 9.28 5.96 -18.19
N PRO A 154 8.94 5.90 -19.49
CA PRO A 154 8.71 4.64 -20.20
C PRO A 154 9.94 3.72 -20.27
N GLU A 155 11.17 4.26 -20.14
CA GLU A 155 12.40 3.46 -20.14
C GLU A 155 12.56 2.57 -18.89
N ASN A 156 12.03 2.98 -17.74
CA ASN A 156 12.04 2.18 -16.51
C ASN A 156 10.86 1.22 -16.40
N GLY A 157 9.94 1.23 -17.39
CA GLY A 157 8.71 0.44 -17.48
C GLY A 157 8.88 -1.04 -17.88
N ASN A 158 10.10 -1.47 -18.23
CA ASN A 158 10.38 -2.85 -18.65
C ASN A 158 11.11 -3.72 -17.61
N ARG A 159 11.56 -3.17 -16.47
CA ARG A 159 12.42 -3.88 -15.51
C ARG A 159 11.80 -4.16 -14.14
N LEU A 160 10.67 -3.55 -13.80
CA LEU A 160 10.10 -3.65 -12.46
C LEU A 160 8.98 -4.71 -12.46
N LYS A 161 8.87 -5.53 -11.43
CA LYS A 161 7.79 -6.52 -11.33
C LYS A 161 6.55 -5.79 -10.79
N TYR A 162 5.73 -5.31 -11.72
CA TYR A 162 4.70 -4.31 -11.48
C TYR A 162 3.43 -4.85 -10.82
N GLY A 163 3.00 -4.19 -9.75
CA GLY A 163 1.58 -4.14 -9.36
C GLY A 163 1.02 -2.76 -9.70
N CYS A 164 -0.05 -2.71 -10.47
CA CYS A 164 -0.93 -1.58 -10.71
C CYS A 164 -2.03 -1.60 -9.63
N LEU A 165 -2.05 -0.59 -8.77
CA LEU A 165 -3.23 -0.33 -7.96
C LEU A 165 -4.27 0.27 -8.90
N THR A 166 -5.19 -0.57 -9.40
CA THR A 166 -6.40 -0.11 -10.08
C THR A 166 -7.53 -0.13 -9.05
N PRO A 167 -7.87 1.00 -8.44
CA PRO A 167 -9.03 1.07 -7.59
C PRO A 167 -10.29 1.11 -8.47
N LYS A 168 -11.20 0.15 -8.31
CA LYS A 168 -12.44 0.12 -9.11
C LYS A 168 -13.34 1.35 -8.93
N VAL A 169 -13.13 2.19 -7.90
CA VAL A 169 -13.93 3.41 -7.65
C VAL A 169 -13.15 4.40 -6.77
N PHE A 170 -12.10 5.08 -7.27
CA PHE A 170 -11.32 6.04 -6.44
C PHE A 170 -11.55 7.52 -6.77
N CYS A 171 -12.03 7.85 -7.96
CA CYS A 171 -12.07 9.25 -8.40
C CYS A 171 -13.13 10.11 -7.71
N LEU A 172 -14.15 9.52 -7.08
CA LEU A 172 -15.26 10.30 -6.49
C LEU A 172 -15.03 10.69 -5.01
N PRO A 173 -14.49 9.83 -4.12
CA PRO A 173 -14.33 10.20 -2.71
C PRO A 173 -13.09 11.06 -2.42
N LEU A 174 -11.98 10.85 -3.14
CA LEU A 174 -10.74 11.61 -2.90
C LEU A 174 -10.90 13.08 -3.33
N ASN A 175 -11.54 13.31 -4.47
CA ASN A 175 -11.86 14.66 -4.94
C ASN A 175 -12.81 15.38 -3.98
N LYS A 176 -13.80 14.68 -3.40
CA LYS A 176 -14.66 15.27 -2.36
C LYS A 176 -13.91 15.60 -1.06
N PHE A 177 -12.90 14.82 -0.69
CA PHE A 177 -12.10 15.08 0.51
C PHE A 177 -11.11 16.23 0.29
N LEU A 178 -10.45 16.27 -0.87
CA LEU A 178 -9.53 17.34 -1.28
C LEU A 178 -10.28 18.67 -1.54
N MET A 179 -11.49 18.63 -2.10
CA MET A 179 -12.34 19.82 -2.32
C MET A 179 -13.03 20.35 -1.05
N GLN A 180 -13.02 19.60 0.05
CA GLN A 180 -13.59 20.05 1.34
C GLN A 180 -12.58 20.77 2.23
N GLN A 181 -11.32 20.87 1.83
CA GLN A 181 -10.33 21.64 2.59
C GLN A 181 -10.29 23.07 2.05
N PRO A 182 -10.48 24.10 2.90
CA PRO A 182 -10.28 25.47 2.47
C PRO A 182 -8.80 25.62 2.06
N ALA A 183 -8.58 26.14 0.86
CA ALA A 183 -7.26 26.50 0.36
C ALA A 183 -6.58 27.42 1.39
N GLN A 184 -5.63 26.87 2.15
CA GLN A 184 -4.72 27.70 2.93
C GLN A 184 -3.69 28.23 1.95
N VAL A 185 -3.96 29.45 1.50
CA VAL A 185 -3.03 30.29 0.74
C VAL A 185 -1.88 30.66 1.67
N HIS A 186 -0.65 30.28 1.30
CA HIS A 186 0.57 30.91 1.79
C HIS A 186 1.37 31.43 0.61
#